data_AF-A0A6P7GBU4-F1
#
_entry.id   AF-A0A6P7GBU4-F1
#
_cell.length_a   1.000
_cell.length_b   1.000
_cell.length_c   1.000
_cell.angle_alpha   90.00
_cell.angle_beta   90.00
_cell.angle_gamma   90.00
#
_symmetry.space_group_name_H-M   'P 1'
#
loop_
_entity.id
_entity.type
_entity.pdbx_description
1 polymer ?
#
loop_
_entity_poly.entity_id
_entity_poly.type
_entity_poly.pdbx_seq_one_letter_code
_entity_poly.pdbx_strand_id
1 'polypeptide(L)'
;MFLNILRNVIYVSIFLLIVGLSLIKQLAEEIFITNKSIGSRNSYGYYQKKISFLDDDGKVAYGLFESNHSILDHLEMAVFDFNRKFPAVINMTFSSGLGKMVFGFRRSNMVFTLYTRENLNGTTLKTVHDLPANFTKSKRNIFVTHGWMNSGASPVCQMIKKQLLEHTDSNIFIVDWGPVAKIVTYPIPAAGVRVMALFYSDFINDLIEKIGVHIHNIHLIGHSLGAHLSAFTARLINRGKLSRITGLDPALPSFTIVPDDHLNIYDAEFVDIIHTCGGFLGIKSPIGHVDFYPNGGGPPQPGCSQDWQMMDSCSHGKSYELFAESISNKSLYKAIQLNGPNEECNSIPMGYYVPPNTRGIYSLITN
;
A
#
# COMPACT_ATOMS: atom_id res chain seq x y z
N MET A 1 22.90 -4.11 51.81
CA MET A 1 23.76 -4.49 50.67
C MET A 1 23.04 -4.37 49.32
N PHE A 2 21.83 -4.94 49.16
CA PHE A 2 21.04 -4.86 47.91
C PHE A 2 20.65 -3.42 47.48
N LEU A 3 20.32 -2.54 48.42
CA LEU A 3 19.96 -1.13 48.15
C LEU A 3 21.12 -0.27 47.62
N ASN A 4 22.37 -0.58 47.99
CA ASN A 4 23.54 0.17 47.51
C ASN A 4 23.97 -0.25 46.09
N ILE A 5 23.71 -1.51 45.72
CA ILE A 5 23.96 -2.03 44.36
C ILE A 5 22.94 -1.43 43.39
N LEU A 6 21.66 -1.36 43.77
CA LEU A 6 20.61 -0.73 42.96
C LEU A 6 20.88 0.77 42.75
N ARG A 7 21.35 1.47 43.80
CA ARG A 7 21.72 2.90 43.71
C ARG A 7 22.88 3.13 42.74
N ASN A 8 23.94 2.31 42.81
CA ASN A 8 25.09 2.45 41.91
C ASN A 8 24.77 2.11 40.45
N VAL A 9 23.89 1.13 40.18
CA VAL A 9 23.43 0.82 38.81
C VAL A 9 22.57 1.96 38.24
N ILE A 10 21.73 2.60 39.07
CA ILE A 10 20.93 3.76 38.68
C ILE A 10 21.84 4.98 38.42
N TYR A 11 22.85 5.24 39.26
CA TYR A 11 23.79 6.35 39.03
C TYR A 11 24.66 6.14 37.79
N VAL A 12 25.12 4.93 37.51
CA VAL A 12 25.88 4.62 36.28
C VAL A 12 24.99 4.72 35.04
N SER A 13 23.73 4.29 35.13
CA SER A 13 22.76 4.40 34.02
C SER A 13 22.35 5.85 33.74
N ILE A 14 22.17 6.66 34.79
CA ILE A 14 21.88 8.10 34.67
C ILE A 14 23.11 8.85 34.17
N PHE A 15 24.32 8.49 34.62
CA PHE A 15 25.57 9.08 34.14
C PHE A 15 25.82 8.76 32.66
N LEU A 16 25.57 7.52 32.21
CA LEU A 16 25.62 7.15 30.78
C LEU A 16 24.52 7.85 29.96
N LEU A 17 23.34 8.08 30.53
CA LEU A 17 22.27 8.86 29.89
C LEU A 17 22.66 10.34 29.74
N ILE A 18 23.27 10.94 30.76
CA ILE A 18 23.68 12.36 30.77
C ILE A 18 24.89 12.58 29.86
N VAL A 19 25.88 11.69 29.89
CA VAL A 19 27.05 11.73 28.99
C VAL A 19 26.61 11.47 27.54
N GLY A 20 25.69 10.53 27.32
CA GLY A 20 25.10 10.27 26.00
C GLY A 20 24.27 11.45 25.47
N LEU A 21 23.43 12.07 26.31
CA LEU A 21 22.67 13.28 25.95
C LEU A 21 23.57 14.50 25.75
N SER A 22 24.68 14.63 26.50
CA SER A 22 25.68 15.68 26.30
C SER A 22 26.44 15.48 24.98
N LEU A 23 26.83 14.25 24.64
CA LEU A 23 27.48 13.96 23.36
C LEU A 23 26.52 14.20 22.18
N ILE A 24 25.25 13.80 22.32
CA ILE A 24 24.21 14.02 21.31
C ILE A 24 23.91 15.51 21.16
N LYS A 25 23.91 16.28 22.26
CA LYS A 25 23.72 17.73 22.23
C LYS A 25 24.93 18.46 21.65
N GLN A 26 26.15 18.01 21.95
CA GLN A 26 27.39 18.57 21.41
C GLN A 26 27.54 18.25 19.91
N LEU A 27 27.18 17.03 19.49
CA LEU A 27 27.04 16.66 18.07
C LEU A 27 25.93 17.48 17.39
N ALA A 28 24.78 17.69 18.04
CA ALA A 28 23.69 18.49 17.51
C ALA A 28 24.06 19.98 17.38
N GLU A 29 24.81 20.54 18.34
CA GLU A 29 25.29 21.92 18.31
C GLU A 29 26.42 22.13 17.29
N GLU A 30 27.36 21.18 17.14
CA GLU A 30 28.37 21.21 16.06
C GLU A 30 27.73 21.05 14.66
N ILE A 31 26.68 20.25 14.52
CA ILE A 31 25.88 20.09 13.29
C ILE A 31 25.08 21.37 12.96
N PHE A 32 24.62 22.13 13.98
CA PHE A 32 23.88 23.38 13.78
C PHE A 32 24.77 24.58 13.44
N ILE A 33 26.00 24.60 13.96
CA ILE A 33 26.94 25.72 13.76
C ILE A 33 27.61 25.68 12.36
N THR A 34 27.66 24.51 11.70
CA THR A 34 28.44 24.34 10.46
C THR A 34 27.65 24.40 9.14
N ASN A 35 26.32 24.51 9.12
CA ASN A 35 25.57 24.49 7.85
C ASN A 35 24.56 25.62 7.68
N LYS A 36 25.06 26.77 7.22
CA LYS A 36 24.33 27.70 6.35
C LYS A 36 24.34 27.12 4.92
N SER A 37 23.25 26.49 4.45
CA SER A 37 22.68 26.71 3.09
C SER A 37 21.55 25.75 2.69
N ILE A 38 20.43 26.38 2.32
CA ILE A 38 19.51 26.14 1.18
C ILE A 38 19.07 24.68 0.90
N GLY A 39 17.92 24.29 1.47
CA GLY A 39 17.14 23.16 0.97
C GLY A 39 16.30 23.56 -0.26
N SER A 40 16.21 22.68 -1.26
CA SER A 40 15.25 22.81 -2.37
C SER A 40 14.03 21.94 -2.10
N ARG A 41 12.85 22.40 -2.51
CA ARG A 41 11.66 21.56 -2.59
C ARG A 41 11.80 20.64 -3.79
N ASN A 42 11.52 19.35 -3.60
CA ASN A 42 11.32 18.47 -4.75
C ASN A 42 9.97 18.80 -5.43
N SER A 43 9.73 18.20 -6.61
CA SER A 43 8.48 18.34 -7.37
C SER A 43 7.22 17.88 -6.63
N TYR A 44 7.37 17.36 -5.40
CA TYR A 44 6.32 16.78 -4.57
C TYR A 44 6.07 17.59 -3.28
N GLY A 45 6.68 18.77 -3.12
CA GLY A 45 6.39 19.69 -2.01
C GLY A 45 7.08 19.39 -0.68
N TYR A 46 7.99 18.40 -0.62
CA TYR A 46 8.70 18.04 0.61
C TYR A 46 9.98 18.85 0.82
N TYR A 47 10.31 19.17 2.07
CA TYR A 47 11.63 19.68 2.46
C TYR A 47 12.62 18.51 2.53
N GLN A 48 13.66 18.56 1.70
CA GLN A 48 14.72 17.56 1.69
C GLN A 48 15.95 18.15 2.39
N LYS A 49 16.39 17.54 3.50
CA LYS A 49 17.71 17.80 4.09
C LYS A 49 18.63 16.63 3.74
N LYS A 50 19.61 16.89 2.87
CA LYS A 50 20.65 15.94 2.49
C LYS A 50 21.72 15.93 3.58
N ILE A 51 21.94 14.79 4.22
CA ILE A 51 23.07 14.59 5.13
C ILE A 51 23.83 13.37 4.61
N SER A 52 25.15 13.50 4.43
CA SER A 52 25.98 12.44 3.85
C SER A 52 26.99 12.01 4.92
N PHE A 53 27.09 10.71 5.20
CA PHE A 53 28.21 10.13 5.93
C PHE A 53 28.70 8.91 5.14
N LEU A 54 30.03 8.80 5.03
CA LEU A 54 30.71 7.67 4.42
C LEU A 54 30.85 6.58 5.49
N ASP A 55 30.57 5.32 5.15
CA ASP A 55 31.11 4.19 5.90
C ASP A 55 32.55 3.87 5.45
N ASP A 56 33.19 2.90 6.11
CA ASP A 56 34.58 2.49 5.86
C ASP A 56 34.83 1.99 4.42
N ASP A 57 33.77 1.71 3.65
CA ASP A 57 33.79 1.30 2.25
C ASP A 57 33.44 2.44 1.27
N GLY A 58 33.31 3.67 1.78
CA GLY A 58 33.15 4.89 0.98
C GLY A 58 31.81 5.01 0.27
N LYS A 59 30.74 4.40 0.79
CA LYS A 59 29.40 4.50 0.19
C LYS A 59 28.36 4.99 1.23
N VAL A 60 27.24 5.50 0.73
CA VAL A 60 25.96 5.89 1.39
C VAL A 60 25.60 7.41 1.35
N ALA A 61 24.33 7.69 1.02
CA ALA A 61 23.65 8.99 1.19
C ALA A 61 22.42 8.82 2.09
N TYR A 62 22.14 9.79 2.96
CA TYR A 62 20.97 9.81 3.84
C TYR A 62 20.07 11.02 3.52
N GLY A 63 18.76 10.88 3.76
CA GLY A 63 17.77 11.94 3.61
C GLY A 63 16.76 11.93 4.75
N LEU A 64 16.58 13.09 5.39
CA LEU A 64 15.53 13.31 6.39
C LEU A 64 14.26 13.82 5.70
N PHE A 65 13.10 13.31 6.13
CA PHE A 65 11.79 13.81 5.78
C PHE A 65 11.13 14.38 7.03
N GLU A 66 10.73 15.64 6.99
CA GLU A 66 9.95 16.30 8.04
C GLU A 66 8.62 16.73 7.44
N SER A 67 7.50 16.26 7.99
CA SER A 67 6.15 16.70 7.61
C SER A 67 5.57 17.60 8.68
N ASN A 68 5.37 18.88 8.37
CA ASN A 68 4.72 19.86 9.25
C ASN A 68 3.18 19.71 9.22
N HIS A 69 2.64 18.56 9.61
CA HIS A 69 1.20 18.41 9.86
C HIS A 69 0.95 17.83 11.25
N SER A 70 0.27 18.64 12.07
CA SER A 70 0.08 18.55 13.52
C SER A 70 -0.85 17.43 14.01
N ILE A 71 -0.85 16.27 13.37
CA ILE A 71 -1.48 15.03 13.86
C ILE A 71 -0.52 13.82 13.77
N LEU A 72 0.66 13.99 13.16
CA LEU A 72 1.70 12.96 13.07
C LEU A 72 3.05 13.58 13.44
N ASP A 73 3.21 13.92 14.71
CA ASP A 73 4.52 14.27 15.23
C ASP A 73 5.45 13.03 15.13
N HIS A 74 6.52 13.20 14.36
CA HIS A 74 7.79 12.45 14.33
C HIS A 74 8.00 11.33 13.27
N LEU A 75 8.13 11.73 12.01
CA LEU A 75 8.94 10.99 11.04
C LEU A 75 10.43 11.30 11.30
N GLU A 76 11.21 10.33 11.77
CA GLU A 76 12.65 10.48 11.97
C GLU A 76 13.41 9.32 11.30
N MET A 77 13.90 9.59 10.08
CA MET A 77 14.95 8.87 9.32
C MET A 77 14.52 7.85 8.24
N ALA A 78 14.92 8.14 6.99
CA ALA A 78 14.94 7.19 5.87
C ALA A 78 16.40 6.95 5.41
N VAL A 79 16.79 5.68 5.22
CA VAL A 79 18.16 5.29 4.82
C VAL A 79 18.20 4.92 3.34
N PHE A 80 18.94 5.66 2.52
CA PHE A 80 19.10 5.40 1.08
C PHE A 80 20.37 4.59 0.79
N ASP A 81 20.34 3.73 -0.23
CA ASP A 81 21.52 3.05 -0.80
C ASP A 81 21.87 3.74 -2.13
N PHE A 82 23.13 4.16 -2.33
CA PHE A 82 23.58 4.86 -3.54
C PHE A 82 23.45 4.04 -4.83
N ASN A 83 23.37 2.71 -4.74
CA ASN A 83 23.26 1.82 -5.90
C ASN A 83 21.82 1.36 -6.17
N ARG A 84 20.83 1.78 -5.36
CA ARG A 84 19.42 1.43 -5.52
C ARG A 84 18.56 2.70 -5.54
N LYS A 85 17.53 2.72 -6.38
CA LYS A 85 16.60 3.87 -6.49
C LYS A 85 15.75 4.09 -5.21
N PHE A 86 15.79 3.19 -4.22
CA PHE A 86 14.88 3.19 -3.07
C PHE A 86 15.58 2.79 -1.74
N PRO A 87 15.08 3.29 -0.58
CA PRO A 87 15.68 3.07 0.74
C PRO A 87 15.60 1.60 1.20
N ALA A 88 16.59 1.12 1.95
CA ALA A 88 16.65 -0.28 2.41
C ALA A 88 15.89 -0.51 3.73
N VAL A 89 15.88 0.50 4.60
CA VAL A 89 15.16 0.53 5.88
C VAL A 89 14.61 1.94 6.10
N ILE A 90 13.36 2.03 6.52
CA ILE A 90 12.75 3.27 7.01
C ILE A 90 12.25 2.99 8.43
N ASN A 91 12.66 3.83 9.39
CA ASN A 91 12.16 3.73 10.75
C ASN A 91 11.10 4.81 10.96
N MET A 92 9.98 4.46 11.59
CA MET A 92 9.00 5.43 12.05
C MET A 92 8.88 5.35 13.56
N THR A 93 8.99 6.50 14.21
CA THR A 93 8.90 6.62 15.68
C THR A 93 7.51 7.12 16.04
N PHE A 94 6.81 6.39 16.89
CA PHE A 94 5.53 6.81 17.46
C PHE A 94 5.75 7.16 18.92
N SER A 95 5.54 8.44 19.25
CA SER A 95 5.59 8.92 20.63
C SER A 95 4.21 8.79 21.27
N SER A 96 4.15 8.23 22.48
CA SER A 96 2.95 8.17 23.32
C SER A 96 3.29 8.58 24.75
N GLY A 97 2.28 8.83 25.59
CA GLY A 97 2.47 9.08 27.02
C GLY A 97 3.17 7.94 27.78
N LEU A 98 3.26 6.75 27.18
CA LEU A 98 3.92 5.55 27.72
C LEU A 98 5.36 5.36 27.20
N GLY A 99 5.84 6.20 26.27
CA GLY A 99 7.19 6.12 25.69
C GLY A 99 7.21 6.20 24.15
N LYS A 100 8.41 6.09 23.59
CA LYS A 100 8.68 6.07 22.14
C LYS A 100 8.75 4.62 21.63
N MET A 101 8.00 4.30 20.58
CA MET A 101 8.10 3.02 19.88
C MET A 101 8.67 3.25 18.47
N VAL A 102 9.63 2.43 18.05
CA VAL A 102 10.23 2.51 16.71
C VAL A 102 9.81 1.30 15.90
N PHE A 103 9.22 1.53 14.73
CA PHE A 103 8.83 0.50 13.78
C PHE A 103 9.73 0.56 12.56
N GLY A 104 10.47 -0.52 12.32
CA GLY A 104 11.35 -0.64 11.16
C GLY A 104 10.66 -1.31 9.99
N PHE A 105 10.61 -0.61 8.87
CA PHE A 105 10.08 -1.08 7.59
C PHE A 105 11.25 -1.46 6.69
N ARG A 106 11.25 -2.71 6.22
CA ARG A 106 12.36 -3.31 5.46
C ARG A 106 11.84 -3.89 4.16
N ARG A 107 12.72 -3.99 3.16
CA ARG A 107 12.39 -4.67 1.88
C ARG A 107 11.87 -6.10 2.10
N SER A 108 12.40 -6.80 3.09
CA SER A 108 12.00 -8.15 3.48
C SER A 108 10.58 -8.25 4.05
N ASN A 109 9.94 -7.11 4.40
CA ASN A 109 8.54 -7.08 4.77
C ASN A 109 7.61 -7.16 3.56
N MET A 110 8.12 -7.05 2.33
CA MET A 110 7.35 -7.19 1.09
C MET A 110 7.79 -8.44 0.33
N VAL A 111 6.90 -9.40 0.17
CA VAL A 111 7.14 -10.66 -0.54
C VAL A 111 6.28 -10.70 -1.79
N PHE A 112 6.91 -10.98 -2.94
CA PHE A 112 6.24 -11.20 -4.21
C PHE A 112 6.20 -12.70 -4.49
N THR A 113 5.02 -13.26 -4.75
CA THR A 113 4.89 -14.65 -5.19
C THR A 113 4.18 -14.69 -6.54
N LEU A 114 4.87 -15.17 -7.57
CA LEU A 114 4.30 -15.33 -8.91
C LEU A 114 3.60 -16.68 -9.04
N TYR A 115 2.38 -16.67 -9.56
CA TYR A 115 1.61 -17.82 -9.97
C TYR A 115 1.29 -17.71 -11.46
N THR A 116 1.26 -18.87 -12.12
CA THR A 116 0.82 -19.02 -13.50
C THR A 116 0.00 -20.30 -13.60
N ARG A 117 -0.71 -20.51 -14.72
CA ARG A 117 -1.42 -21.79 -14.97
C ARG A 117 -0.49 -23.01 -14.95
N GLU A 118 0.78 -22.81 -15.27
CA GLU A 118 1.81 -23.86 -15.27
C GLU A 118 2.45 -24.07 -13.89
N ASN A 119 2.36 -23.09 -12.98
CA ASN A 119 2.86 -23.22 -11.61
C ASN A 119 1.84 -22.70 -10.59
N LEU A 120 0.98 -23.61 -10.13
CA LEU A 120 -0.07 -23.33 -9.12
C LEU A 120 0.49 -23.19 -7.69
N ASN A 121 1.68 -23.75 -7.42
CA ASN A 121 2.34 -23.65 -6.11
C ASN A 121 3.03 -22.29 -5.92
N GLY A 122 3.29 -21.59 -7.03
CA GLY A 122 3.90 -20.27 -7.05
C GLY A 122 5.43 -20.29 -6.93
N THR A 123 6.04 -19.16 -7.21
CA THR A 123 7.48 -18.90 -7.08
C THR A 123 7.67 -17.61 -6.31
N THR A 124 8.28 -17.70 -5.12
CA THR A 124 8.63 -16.51 -4.33
C THR A 124 9.83 -15.81 -4.96
N LEU A 125 9.69 -14.51 -5.20
CA LEU A 125 10.68 -13.68 -5.88
C LEU A 125 11.33 -12.74 -4.87
N LYS A 126 12.67 -12.75 -4.80
CA LYS A 126 13.43 -11.72 -4.07
C LYS A 126 13.64 -10.51 -4.99
N THR A 127 13.88 -10.76 -6.26
CA THR A 127 14.06 -9.76 -7.32
C THR A 127 13.38 -10.20 -8.62
N VAL A 128 13.30 -9.32 -9.61
CA VAL A 128 12.81 -9.68 -10.96
C VAL A 128 13.73 -10.67 -11.68
N HIS A 129 14.96 -10.88 -11.22
CA HIS A 129 15.87 -11.86 -11.81
C HIS A 129 15.55 -13.31 -11.38
N ASP A 130 14.71 -13.48 -10.36
CA ASP A 130 14.22 -14.79 -9.90
C ASP A 130 12.99 -15.26 -10.70
N LEU A 131 12.58 -14.51 -11.73
CA LEU A 131 11.42 -14.87 -12.55
C LEU A 131 11.64 -16.25 -13.21
N PRO A 132 10.71 -17.20 -13.01
CA PRO A 132 10.80 -18.54 -13.59
C PRO A 132 10.58 -18.53 -15.11
N ALA A 133 10.97 -19.61 -15.78
CA ALA A 133 10.86 -19.75 -17.25
C ALA A 133 9.42 -19.65 -17.78
N ASN A 134 8.42 -19.96 -16.97
CA ASN A 134 7.00 -19.85 -17.32
C ASN A 134 6.43 -18.43 -17.17
N PHE A 135 7.23 -17.45 -16.72
CA PHE A 135 6.85 -16.04 -16.79
C PHE A 135 6.87 -15.55 -18.25
N THR A 136 5.77 -14.95 -18.70
CA THR A 136 5.67 -14.40 -20.06
C THR A 136 5.37 -12.91 -20.03
N LYS A 137 6.35 -12.07 -20.38
CA LYS A 137 6.24 -10.59 -20.29
C LYS A 137 5.09 -9.96 -21.10
N SER A 138 4.68 -10.58 -22.19
CA SER A 138 3.59 -10.10 -23.06
C SER A 138 2.19 -10.39 -22.50
N LYS A 139 2.06 -11.30 -21.52
CA LYS A 139 0.79 -11.56 -20.81
C LYS A 139 0.45 -10.39 -19.89
N ARG A 140 -0.80 -10.36 -19.40
CA ARG A 140 -1.21 -9.44 -18.34
C ARG A 140 -0.44 -9.79 -17.06
N ASN A 141 0.02 -8.77 -16.35
CA ASN A 141 0.74 -8.87 -15.08
C ASN A 141 -0.17 -8.28 -14.01
N ILE A 142 -0.88 -9.17 -13.31
CA ILE A 142 -1.94 -8.80 -12.37
C ILE A 142 -1.39 -8.98 -10.96
N PHE A 143 -1.38 -7.91 -10.19
CA PHE A 143 -0.89 -7.91 -8.82
C PHE A 143 -2.04 -7.78 -7.84
N VAL A 144 -2.09 -8.63 -6.84
CA VAL A 144 -3.14 -8.66 -5.82
C VAL A 144 -2.51 -8.42 -4.45
N THR A 145 -2.95 -7.38 -3.75
CA THR A 145 -2.46 -7.02 -2.42
C THR A 145 -3.59 -6.88 -1.40
N HIS A 146 -3.32 -7.34 -0.19
CA HIS A 146 -4.26 -7.31 0.94
C HIS A 146 -4.19 -5.98 1.73
N GLY A 147 -5.09 -5.83 2.70
CA GLY A 147 -5.14 -4.71 3.65
C GLY A 147 -4.67 -5.05 5.07
N TRP A 148 -5.14 -4.24 6.04
CA TRP A 148 -4.86 -4.38 7.47
C TRP A 148 -5.32 -5.75 8.01
N MET A 149 -4.60 -6.31 8.99
CA MET A 149 -4.87 -7.62 9.61
C MET A 149 -4.92 -8.82 8.64
N ASN A 150 -4.35 -8.67 7.44
CA ASN A 150 -4.31 -9.72 6.42
C ASN A 150 -2.87 -10.09 6.02
N SER A 151 -2.74 -11.12 5.18
CA SER A 151 -1.48 -11.51 4.52
C SER A 151 -1.77 -12.04 3.11
N GLY A 152 -0.72 -12.40 2.36
CA GLY A 152 -0.85 -13.06 1.06
C GLY A 152 -1.66 -14.36 1.12
N ALA A 153 -1.70 -15.04 2.28
CA ALA A 153 -2.50 -16.24 2.51
C ALA A 153 -3.99 -15.97 2.84
N SER A 154 -4.40 -14.71 3.04
CA SER A 154 -5.79 -14.37 3.39
C SER A 154 -6.77 -14.58 2.23
N PRO A 155 -8.08 -14.76 2.51
CA PRO A 155 -9.11 -14.97 1.49
C PRO A 155 -9.08 -13.97 0.34
N VAL A 156 -8.87 -12.67 0.63
CA VAL A 156 -8.71 -11.60 -0.38
C VAL A 156 -7.74 -11.97 -1.50
N CYS A 157 -6.55 -12.46 -1.15
CA CYS A 157 -5.55 -12.83 -2.14
C CYS A 157 -5.85 -14.20 -2.75
N GLN A 158 -6.26 -15.17 -1.94
CA GLN A 158 -6.43 -16.56 -2.39
C GLN A 158 -7.64 -16.74 -3.32
N MET A 159 -8.77 -16.08 -3.04
CA MET A 159 -9.98 -16.14 -3.87
C MET A 159 -9.73 -15.52 -5.25
N ILE A 160 -9.17 -14.30 -5.29
CA ILE A 160 -8.87 -13.61 -6.54
C ILE A 160 -7.82 -14.40 -7.34
N LYS A 161 -6.74 -14.85 -6.70
CA LYS A 161 -5.70 -15.68 -7.36
C LYS A 161 -6.30 -16.92 -7.99
N LYS A 162 -7.14 -17.66 -7.25
CA LYS A 162 -7.80 -18.88 -7.74
C LYS A 162 -8.58 -18.58 -9.01
N GLN A 163 -9.47 -17.58 -8.96
CA GLN A 163 -10.33 -17.22 -10.09
C GLN A 163 -9.52 -16.72 -11.29
N LEU A 164 -8.46 -15.92 -11.07
CA LEU A 164 -7.56 -15.47 -12.14
C LEU A 164 -6.81 -16.64 -12.80
N LEU A 165 -6.33 -17.62 -12.03
CA LEU A 165 -5.63 -18.80 -12.57
C LEU A 165 -6.56 -19.65 -13.42
N GLU A 166 -7.80 -19.86 -12.95
CA GLU A 166 -8.80 -20.68 -13.63
C GLU A 166 -9.26 -20.00 -14.94
N HIS A 167 -9.51 -18.69 -14.92
CA HIS A 167 -10.22 -18.02 -16.01
C HIS A 167 -9.36 -17.11 -16.91
N THR A 168 -8.09 -16.84 -16.56
CA THR A 168 -7.22 -15.97 -17.35
C THR A 168 -5.86 -16.63 -17.64
N ASP A 169 -5.27 -16.34 -18.80
CA ASP A 169 -3.86 -16.67 -19.07
C ASP A 169 -2.96 -15.46 -18.75
N SER A 170 -2.67 -15.27 -17.46
CA SER A 170 -1.96 -14.11 -16.92
C SER A 170 -0.81 -14.51 -15.98
N ASN A 171 0.15 -13.61 -15.78
CA ASN A 171 1.09 -13.68 -14.65
C ASN A 171 0.39 -13.07 -13.42
N ILE A 172 0.21 -13.84 -12.35
CA ILE A 172 -0.51 -13.40 -11.15
C ILE A 172 0.46 -13.28 -10.00
N PHE A 173 0.63 -12.07 -9.48
CA PHE A 173 1.53 -11.78 -8.38
C PHE A 173 0.72 -11.55 -7.11
N ILE A 174 0.93 -12.38 -6.08
CA ILE A 174 0.50 -12.04 -4.72
C ILE A 174 1.58 -11.17 -4.09
N VAL A 175 1.15 -10.02 -3.58
CA VAL A 175 2.00 -9.04 -2.90
C VAL A 175 1.65 -9.07 -1.41
N ASP A 176 2.55 -9.69 -0.63
CA ASP A 176 2.37 -9.90 0.79
C ASP A 176 3.23 -8.92 1.59
N TRP A 177 2.56 -8.07 2.37
CA TRP A 177 3.17 -7.14 3.31
C TRP A 177 2.69 -7.38 4.75
N GLY A 178 2.27 -8.62 5.03
CA GLY A 178 1.74 -9.10 6.30
C GLY A 178 2.54 -8.71 7.55
N PRO A 179 3.89 -8.72 7.55
CA PRO A 179 4.67 -8.30 8.71
C PRO A 179 4.36 -6.87 9.19
N VAL A 180 3.97 -5.98 8.28
CA VAL A 180 3.53 -4.62 8.59
C VAL A 180 2.01 -4.57 8.75
N ALA A 181 1.26 -5.18 7.82
CA ALA A 181 -0.20 -5.10 7.81
C ALA A 181 -0.86 -5.70 9.05
N LYS A 182 -0.22 -6.66 9.74
CA LYS A 182 -0.74 -7.30 10.96
C LYS A 182 -0.43 -6.54 12.25
N ILE A 183 0.22 -5.38 12.17
CA ILE A 183 0.40 -4.50 13.33
C ILE A 183 -0.99 -3.99 13.76
N VAL A 184 -1.42 -4.34 14.97
CA VAL A 184 -2.77 -4.07 15.49
C VAL A 184 -3.05 -2.56 15.66
N THR A 185 -2.04 -1.74 15.89
CA THR A 185 -2.23 -0.30 16.03
C THR A 185 -2.42 0.34 14.65
N TYR A 186 -3.66 0.43 14.15
CA TYR A 186 -4.04 0.84 12.79
C TYR A 186 -3.26 2.03 12.18
N PRO A 187 -3.00 3.14 12.90
CA PRO A 187 -2.22 4.25 12.34
C PRO A 187 -0.84 3.86 11.81
N ILE A 188 -0.23 2.81 12.37
CA ILE A 188 1.11 2.33 11.99
C ILE A 188 1.12 1.69 10.60
N PRO A 189 0.34 0.64 10.30
CA PRO A 189 0.26 0.10 8.95
C PRO A 189 -0.32 1.11 7.95
N ALA A 190 -1.25 1.99 8.36
CA ALA A 190 -1.79 3.04 7.50
C ALA A 190 -0.72 4.04 7.04
N ALA A 191 0.14 4.50 7.95
CA ALA A 191 1.32 5.29 7.59
C ALA A 191 2.33 4.46 6.77
N GLY A 192 2.52 3.20 7.16
CA GLY A 192 3.42 2.24 6.53
C GLY A 192 3.15 1.98 5.05
N VAL A 193 1.91 2.19 4.59
CA VAL A 193 1.55 2.04 3.17
C VAL A 193 2.47 2.85 2.24
N ARG A 194 2.82 4.10 2.60
CA ARG A 194 3.73 4.96 1.78
C ARG A 194 5.13 4.38 1.68
N VAL A 195 5.60 3.79 2.78
CA VAL A 195 6.92 3.16 2.84
C VAL A 195 6.92 1.86 2.04
N MET A 196 5.92 1.01 2.22
CA MET A 196 5.78 -0.25 1.50
C MET A 196 5.62 -0.03 -0.01
N ALA A 197 5.00 1.09 -0.41
CA ALA A 197 4.85 1.48 -1.81
C ALA A 197 6.19 1.66 -2.53
N LEU A 198 7.25 2.12 -1.83
CA LEU A 198 8.60 2.27 -2.40
C LEU A 198 9.18 0.91 -2.84
N PHE A 199 9.05 -0.11 -1.97
CA PHE A 199 9.50 -1.47 -2.28
C PHE A 199 8.71 -2.11 -3.41
N TYR A 200 7.43 -1.78 -3.49
CA TYR A 200 6.56 -2.28 -4.53
C TYR A 200 6.85 -1.59 -5.86
N SER A 201 7.01 -0.28 -5.88
CA SER A 201 7.37 0.47 -7.08
C SER A 201 8.75 0.09 -7.60
N ASP A 202 9.70 -0.25 -6.73
CA ASP A 202 11.02 -0.77 -7.12
C ASP A 202 10.87 -2.04 -7.96
N PHE A 203 10.09 -3.02 -7.47
CA PHE A 203 9.82 -4.27 -8.19
C PHE A 203 9.11 -4.02 -9.54
N ILE A 204 8.10 -3.14 -9.56
CA ILE A 204 7.37 -2.81 -10.79
C ILE A 204 8.26 -2.07 -11.80
N ASN A 205 9.04 -1.08 -11.36
CA ASN A 205 9.99 -0.38 -12.23
C ASN A 205 11.03 -1.35 -12.80
N ASP A 206 11.52 -2.30 -12.00
CA ASP A 206 12.45 -3.33 -12.47
C ASP A 206 11.83 -4.27 -13.51
N LEU A 207 10.54 -4.64 -13.38
CA LEU A 207 9.84 -5.41 -14.41
C LEU A 207 9.75 -4.65 -15.73
N ILE A 208 9.52 -3.34 -15.67
CA ILE A 208 9.43 -2.49 -16.85
C ILE A 208 10.83 -2.30 -17.47
N GLU A 209 11.80 -1.86 -16.68
CA GLU A 209 13.12 -1.41 -17.16
C GLU A 209 14.05 -2.58 -17.49
N LYS A 210 14.07 -3.64 -16.68
CA LYS A 210 15.04 -4.74 -16.83
C LYS A 210 14.46 -5.93 -17.59
N ILE A 211 13.17 -6.22 -17.40
CA ILE A 211 12.51 -7.38 -18.03
C ILE A 211 11.77 -6.98 -19.32
N GLY A 212 11.43 -5.69 -19.47
CA GLY A 212 10.72 -5.18 -20.64
C GLY A 212 9.22 -5.49 -20.63
N VAL A 213 8.60 -5.57 -19.45
CA VAL A 213 7.14 -5.61 -19.32
C VAL A 213 6.58 -4.27 -19.75
N HIS A 214 5.62 -4.29 -20.67
CA HIS A 214 4.95 -3.07 -21.12
C HIS A 214 4.07 -2.50 -19.99
N ILE A 215 4.15 -1.20 -19.74
CA ILE A 215 3.42 -0.55 -18.63
C ILE A 215 1.90 -0.75 -18.72
N HIS A 216 1.38 -0.79 -19.94
CA HIS A 216 -0.05 -1.04 -20.17
C HIS A 216 -0.48 -2.50 -19.95
N ASN A 217 0.45 -3.42 -19.63
CA ASN A 217 0.13 -4.81 -19.26
C ASN A 217 -0.01 -5.01 -17.74
N ILE A 218 0.15 -3.96 -16.94
CA ILE A 218 0.15 -4.04 -15.47
C ILE A 218 -1.21 -3.62 -14.91
N HIS A 219 -1.77 -4.46 -14.05
CA HIS A 219 -3.01 -4.21 -13.31
C HIS A 219 -2.77 -4.44 -11.82
N LEU A 220 -2.96 -3.42 -11.01
CA LEU A 220 -2.87 -3.54 -9.55
C LEU A 220 -4.28 -3.68 -8.96
N ILE A 221 -4.48 -4.65 -8.07
CA ILE A 221 -5.72 -4.91 -7.35
C ILE A 221 -5.41 -4.82 -5.86
N GLY A 222 -6.04 -3.89 -5.16
CA GLY A 222 -5.78 -3.65 -3.75
C GLY A 222 -7.05 -3.57 -2.94
N HIS A 223 -7.09 -4.27 -1.80
CA HIS A 223 -8.20 -4.21 -0.84
C HIS A 223 -7.86 -3.34 0.36
N SER A 224 -8.80 -2.52 0.83
CA SER A 224 -8.63 -1.72 2.06
C SER A 224 -7.36 -0.85 1.99
N LEU A 225 -6.44 -0.94 2.96
CA LEU A 225 -5.11 -0.31 2.90
C LEU A 225 -4.31 -0.66 1.63
N GLY A 226 -4.51 -1.86 1.09
CA GLY A 226 -3.88 -2.31 -0.15
C GLY A 226 -4.30 -1.52 -1.40
N ALA A 227 -5.48 -0.89 -1.39
CA ALA A 227 -5.91 0.01 -2.46
C ALA A 227 -5.00 1.26 -2.51
N HIS A 228 -4.73 1.85 -1.34
CA HIS A 228 -3.80 2.98 -1.22
C HIS A 228 -2.35 2.57 -1.46
N LEU A 229 -1.97 1.36 -1.09
CA LEU A 229 -0.66 0.80 -1.44
C LEU A 229 -0.46 0.80 -2.95
N SER A 230 -1.47 0.32 -3.69
CA SER A 230 -1.45 0.29 -5.15
C SER A 230 -1.39 1.70 -5.76
N ALA A 231 -2.16 2.65 -5.21
CA ALA A 231 -2.13 4.06 -5.61
C ALA A 231 -0.73 4.68 -5.45
N PHE A 232 -0.16 4.61 -4.25
CA PHE A 232 1.15 5.19 -3.97
C PHE A 232 2.26 4.49 -4.77
N THR A 233 2.15 3.19 -5.00
CA THR A 233 3.06 2.47 -5.90
C THR A 233 3.00 3.02 -7.32
N ALA A 234 1.79 3.26 -7.85
CA ALA A 234 1.62 3.78 -9.21
C ALA A 234 2.16 5.21 -9.38
N ARG A 235 2.03 6.06 -8.35
CA ARG A 235 2.63 7.42 -8.32
C ARG A 235 4.16 7.42 -8.42
N LEU A 236 4.80 6.32 -8.05
CA LEU A 236 6.26 6.13 -8.04
C LEU A 236 6.79 5.45 -9.31
N ILE A 237 5.95 5.26 -10.33
CA ILE A 237 6.35 4.67 -11.62
C ILE A 237 6.90 5.76 -12.54
N ASN A 238 8.12 5.57 -13.03
CA ASN A 238 8.89 6.61 -13.73
C ASN A 238 8.63 6.66 -15.25
N ARG A 239 7.72 5.83 -15.77
CA ARG A 239 7.53 5.59 -17.22
C ARG A 239 6.12 5.89 -17.72
N GLY A 240 5.32 6.61 -16.95
CA GLY A 240 3.93 6.93 -17.24
C GLY A 240 2.96 6.22 -16.30
N LYS A 241 1.69 6.17 -16.69
CA LYS A 241 0.62 5.56 -15.89
C LYS A 241 0.50 4.06 -16.17
N LEU A 242 0.23 3.30 -15.12
CA LEU A 242 -0.16 1.89 -15.23
C LEU A 242 -1.51 1.77 -15.94
N SER A 243 -1.77 0.62 -16.55
CA SER A 243 -3.04 0.41 -17.28
C SER A 243 -4.26 0.46 -16.39
N ARG A 244 -4.22 -0.14 -15.20
CA ARG A 244 -5.40 -0.24 -14.35
C ARG A 244 -5.05 -0.38 -12.87
N ILE A 245 -5.82 0.30 -12.02
CA ILE A 245 -5.90 0.01 -10.59
C ILE A 245 -7.34 -0.32 -10.23
N THR A 246 -7.57 -1.44 -9.56
CA THR A 246 -8.87 -1.76 -8.95
C THR A 246 -8.78 -1.60 -7.43
N GLY A 247 -9.62 -0.72 -6.89
CA GLY A 247 -9.77 -0.52 -5.45
C GLY A 247 -10.94 -1.34 -4.91
N LEU A 248 -10.67 -2.27 -4.01
CA LEU A 248 -11.68 -3.10 -3.35
C LEU A 248 -11.93 -2.52 -1.96
N ASP A 249 -13.03 -1.77 -1.84
CA ASP A 249 -13.44 -1.00 -0.67
C ASP A 249 -12.26 -0.24 0.01
N PRO A 250 -11.67 0.76 -0.67
CA PRO A 250 -10.48 1.48 -0.17
C PRO A 250 -10.70 2.07 1.23
N ALA A 251 -9.72 1.94 2.12
CA ALA A 251 -9.89 2.28 3.54
C ALA A 251 -10.17 3.78 3.78
N LEU A 252 -11.16 4.07 4.61
CA LEU A 252 -11.52 5.44 5.01
C LEU A 252 -10.55 6.06 6.03
N PRO A 253 -10.28 5.41 7.20
CA PRO A 253 -9.56 6.07 8.28
C PRO A 253 -8.11 6.39 7.89
N SER A 254 -7.64 7.59 8.20
CA SER A 254 -6.30 8.12 7.86
C SER A 254 -6.06 8.55 6.40
N PHE A 255 -7.03 8.40 5.48
CA PHE A 255 -6.84 8.72 4.06
C PHE A 255 -7.71 9.87 3.55
N THR A 256 -8.69 10.34 4.33
CA THR A 256 -9.56 11.48 3.96
C THR A 256 -9.24 12.77 4.70
N ILE A 257 -8.17 12.81 5.49
CA ILE A 257 -7.74 14.01 6.24
C ILE A 257 -7.04 14.99 5.30
N VAL A 258 -6.18 14.47 4.42
CA VAL A 258 -5.42 15.24 3.45
C VAL A 258 -6.04 15.02 2.07
N PRO A 259 -6.34 16.09 1.30
CA PRO A 259 -6.83 15.95 -0.06
C PRO A 259 -5.87 15.12 -0.92
N ASP A 260 -6.42 14.26 -1.78
CA ASP A 260 -5.68 13.41 -2.72
C ASP A 260 -4.69 12.41 -2.08
N ASP A 261 -4.69 12.28 -0.75
CA ASP A 261 -3.85 11.35 0.00
C ASP A 261 -4.51 9.96 0.12
N HIS A 262 -5.25 9.57 -0.92
CA HIS A 262 -5.93 8.29 -1.10
C HIS A 262 -5.88 7.88 -2.58
N LEU A 263 -6.37 6.69 -2.92
CA LEU A 263 -6.48 6.25 -4.31
C LEU A 263 -7.42 7.19 -5.08
N ASN A 264 -7.04 7.66 -6.25
CA ASN A 264 -7.86 8.54 -7.09
C ASN A 264 -7.67 8.28 -8.59
N ILE A 265 -8.44 8.99 -9.42
CA ILE A 265 -8.43 8.88 -10.89
C ILE A 265 -7.08 9.14 -11.56
N TYR A 266 -6.16 9.86 -10.91
CA TYR A 266 -4.88 10.21 -11.53
C TYR A 266 -3.85 9.09 -11.43
N ASP A 267 -4.10 8.08 -10.59
CA ASP A 267 -3.11 7.03 -10.26
C ASP A 267 -2.90 6.01 -11.37
N ALA A 268 -3.82 5.87 -12.33
CA ALA A 268 -3.69 5.00 -13.49
C ALA A 268 -4.46 5.52 -14.70
N GLU A 269 -4.27 4.91 -15.87
CA GLU A 269 -5.09 5.16 -17.07
C GLU A 269 -6.57 4.85 -16.83
N PHE A 270 -6.83 3.86 -15.97
CA PHE A 270 -8.16 3.47 -15.55
C PHE A 270 -8.17 3.03 -14.09
N VAL A 271 -9.17 3.50 -13.33
CA VAL A 271 -9.30 3.24 -11.90
C VAL A 271 -10.75 2.86 -11.65
N ASP A 272 -10.98 1.65 -11.17
CA ASP A 272 -12.32 1.15 -10.87
C ASP A 272 -12.44 0.73 -9.41
N ILE A 273 -13.55 1.12 -8.77
CA ILE A 273 -13.73 0.94 -7.32
C ILE A 273 -14.99 0.12 -7.06
N ILE A 274 -14.92 -0.80 -6.11
CA ILE A 274 -16.09 -1.53 -5.59
C ILE A 274 -16.26 -1.16 -4.12
N HIS A 275 -17.34 -0.45 -3.79
CA HIS A 275 -17.69 -0.03 -2.43
C HIS A 275 -18.64 -1.03 -1.80
N THR A 276 -18.30 -1.58 -0.63
CA THR A 276 -19.14 -2.54 0.09
C THR A 276 -19.28 -2.22 1.58
N CYS A 277 -18.41 -1.36 2.12
CA CYS A 277 -18.51 -0.83 3.48
C CYS A 277 -18.28 0.69 3.50
N GLY A 278 -18.80 1.38 2.47
CA GLY A 278 -18.64 2.81 2.26
C GLY A 278 -19.24 3.64 3.40
N GLY A 279 -18.43 4.51 3.98
CA GLY A 279 -18.82 5.41 5.08
C GLY A 279 -18.56 4.83 6.46
N PHE A 280 -18.01 3.61 6.53
CA PHE A 280 -17.64 2.97 7.79
C PHE A 280 -16.16 2.55 7.77
N LEU A 281 -15.82 1.41 7.13
CA LEU A 281 -14.42 1.04 6.90
C LEU A 281 -13.90 1.53 5.54
N GLY A 282 -14.77 1.61 4.54
CA GLY A 282 -14.44 2.04 3.18
C GLY A 282 -14.78 3.51 2.93
N ILE A 283 -14.06 4.15 2.01
CA ILE A 283 -14.40 5.48 1.48
C ILE A 283 -15.76 5.38 0.76
N LYS A 284 -16.68 6.30 1.05
CA LYS A 284 -18.01 6.33 0.40
C LYS A 284 -18.03 7.18 -0.88
N SER A 285 -17.26 8.27 -0.91
CA SER A 285 -17.22 9.17 -2.05
C SER A 285 -16.69 8.44 -3.30
N PRO A 286 -17.16 8.80 -4.50
CA PRO A 286 -16.59 8.27 -5.73
C PRO A 286 -15.15 8.77 -5.87
N ILE A 287 -14.21 7.85 -6.03
CA ILE A 287 -12.77 8.12 -6.16
C ILE A 287 -12.16 7.46 -7.40
N GLY A 288 -12.95 6.67 -8.13
CA GLY A 288 -12.55 6.03 -9.37
C GLY A 288 -12.94 6.82 -10.62
N HIS A 289 -12.47 6.30 -11.76
CA HIS A 289 -13.07 6.63 -13.05
C HIS A 289 -14.47 6.06 -13.12
N VAL A 290 -14.65 4.85 -12.55
CA VAL A 290 -15.93 4.20 -12.32
C VAL A 290 -16.01 3.68 -10.88
N ASP A 291 -17.15 3.90 -10.24
CA ASP A 291 -17.39 3.49 -8.85
C ASP A 291 -18.67 2.64 -8.79
N PHE A 292 -18.54 1.43 -8.27
CA PHE A 292 -19.63 0.46 -8.13
C PHE A 292 -20.11 0.37 -6.69
N TYR A 293 -21.42 0.44 -6.49
CA TYR A 293 -22.09 0.37 -5.20
C TYR A 293 -23.08 -0.81 -5.18
N PRO A 294 -22.59 -2.07 -5.08
CA PRO A 294 -23.43 -3.24 -4.87
C PRO A 294 -24.27 -3.08 -3.60
N ASN A 295 -25.58 -3.31 -3.71
CA ASN A 295 -26.54 -3.22 -2.60
C ASN A 295 -26.50 -1.86 -1.88
N GLY A 296 -26.24 -0.78 -2.63
CA GLY A 296 -26.08 0.57 -2.07
C GLY A 296 -24.69 0.87 -1.50
N GLY A 297 -23.78 -0.11 -1.48
CA GLY A 297 -22.35 0.03 -1.19
C GLY A 297 -21.95 0.32 0.25
N GLY A 298 -22.91 0.31 1.19
CA GLY A 298 -22.67 0.41 2.63
C GLY A 298 -22.91 -0.92 3.36
N PRO A 299 -22.56 -1.00 4.65
CA PRO A 299 -22.95 -2.12 5.50
C PRO A 299 -24.44 -2.01 5.94
N PRO A 300 -25.10 -3.12 6.27
CA PRO A 300 -24.63 -4.49 6.04
C PRO A 300 -24.82 -4.89 4.57
N GLN A 301 -23.84 -5.59 4.01
CA GLN A 301 -24.02 -6.28 2.73
C GLN A 301 -24.83 -7.57 2.93
N PRO A 302 -25.54 -8.06 1.89
CA PRO A 302 -26.22 -9.35 1.92
C PRO A 302 -25.30 -10.49 2.41
N GLY A 303 -25.83 -11.35 3.29
CA GLY A 303 -25.08 -12.44 3.93
C GLY A 303 -24.22 -12.02 5.14
N CYS A 304 -24.11 -10.73 5.47
CA CYS A 304 -23.44 -10.25 6.69
C CYS A 304 -24.46 -9.99 7.82
N SER A 305 -24.24 -10.59 9.00
CA SER A 305 -25.08 -10.39 10.18
C SER A 305 -24.79 -9.05 10.88
N GLN A 306 -25.81 -8.41 11.44
CA GLN A 306 -25.68 -7.18 12.25
C GLN A 306 -25.01 -7.44 13.61
N ASP A 307 -25.03 -8.68 14.08
CA ASP A 307 -24.66 -9.06 15.44
C ASP A 307 -23.19 -9.50 15.52
N TRP A 308 -22.26 -8.57 15.80
CA TRP A 308 -20.92 -8.90 16.34
C TRP A 308 -19.82 -9.39 15.37
N GLN A 309 -19.57 -8.66 14.29
CA GLN A 309 -18.21 -8.58 13.76
C GLN A 309 -17.66 -7.19 14.06
N MET A 310 -16.80 -7.12 15.08
CA MET A 310 -16.02 -5.97 15.49
C MET A 310 -15.61 -5.13 14.26
N MET A 311 -16.38 -4.09 13.93
CA MET A 311 -16.18 -3.16 12.80
C MET A 311 -16.63 -3.60 11.36
N ASP A 312 -17.72 -4.34 11.14
CA ASP A 312 -18.26 -4.61 9.78
C ASP A 312 -17.27 -5.24 8.77
N SER A 313 -16.31 -6.03 9.28
CA SER A 313 -15.29 -6.72 8.47
C SER A 313 -15.87 -7.61 7.37
N CYS A 314 -17.07 -8.18 7.57
CA CYS A 314 -17.78 -8.95 6.54
C CYS A 314 -18.15 -8.08 5.34
N SER A 315 -18.85 -6.96 5.57
CA SER A 315 -19.25 -6.03 4.50
C SER A 315 -18.02 -5.46 3.81
N HIS A 316 -16.94 -5.17 4.55
CA HIS A 316 -15.66 -4.74 3.98
C HIS A 316 -15.01 -5.80 3.08
N GLY A 317 -15.17 -7.09 3.45
CA GLY A 317 -14.65 -8.22 2.69
C GLY A 317 -15.44 -8.56 1.42
N LYS A 318 -16.73 -8.20 1.35
CA LYS A 318 -17.57 -8.47 0.18
C LYS A 318 -17.01 -7.88 -1.12
N SER A 319 -16.27 -6.78 -1.06
CA SER A 319 -15.64 -6.16 -2.25
C SER A 319 -14.72 -7.12 -3.00
N TYR A 320 -13.87 -7.89 -2.29
CA TYR A 320 -12.98 -8.85 -2.94
C TYR A 320 -13.69 -10.16 -3.31
N GLU A 321 -14.73 -10.56 -2.58
CA GLU A 321 -15.55 -11.72 -2.92
C GLU A 321 -16.27 -11.48 -4.25
N LEU A 322 -16.99 -10.37 -4.36
CA LEU A 322 -17.71 -9.98 -5.56
C LEU A 322 -16.76 -9.76 -6.75
N PHE A 323 -15.58 -9.16 -6.51
CA PHE A 323 -14.57 -9.05 -7.56
C PHE A 323 -14.09 -10.43 -8.03
N ALA A 324 -13.80 -11.35 -7.10
CA ALA A 324 -13.36 -12.69 -7.45
C ALA A 324 -14.43 -13.44 -8.26
N GLU A 325 -15.69 -13.38 -7.85
CA GLU A 325 -16.80 -14.01 -8.57
C GLU A 325 -17.05 -13.38 -9.96
N SER A 326 -16.82 -12.06 -10.11
CA SER A 326 -16.94 -11.39 -11.41
C SER A 326 -16.00 -11.94 -12.49
N ILE A 327 -14.90 -12.59 -12.10
CA ILE A 327 -13.92 -13.19 -13.00
C ILE A 327 -14.48 -14.45 -13.67
N SER A 328 -15.29 -15.25 -12.97
CA SER A 328 -15.91 -16.46 -13.52
C SER A 328 -17.27 -16.19 -14.17
N ASN A 329 -18.02 -15.18 -13.70
CA ASN A 329 -19.42 -14.97 -14.11
C ASN A 329 -19.77 -13.52 -14.46
N LYS A 330 -19.17 -12.99 -15.53
CA LYS A 330 -19.38 -11.61 -16.00
C LYS A 330 -20.85 -11.20 -16.20
N SER A 331 -21.74 -12.14 -16.54
CA SER A 331 -23.15 -11.86 -16.82
C SER A 331 -24.00 -11.63 -15.57
N LEU A 332 -23.52 -12.05 -14.39
CA LEU A 332 -24.24 -11.93 -13.13
C LEU A 332 -24.03 -10.57 -12.45
N TYR A 333 -22.90 -9.91 -12.72
CA TYR A 333 -22.54 -8.63 -12.09
C TYR A 333 -22.82 -7.44 -13.00
N LYS A 334 -23.97 -7.43 -13.67
CA LYS A 334 -24.41 -6.29 -14.49
C LYS A 334 -24.84 -5.14 -13.59
N ALA A 335 -24.18 -4.00 -13.74
CA ALA A 335 -24.46 -2.78 -13.01
C ALA A 335 -25.07 -1.72 -13.94
N ILE A 336 -25.99 -0.95 -13.38
CA ILE A 336 -26.74 0.11 -14.05
C ILE A 336 -26.15 1.45 -13.59
N GLN A 337 -25.96 2.37 -14.55
CA GLN A 337 -25.44 3.70 -14.26
C GLN A 337 -26.48 4.52 -13.48
N LEU A 338 -26.09 5.08 -12.35
CA LEU A 338 -26.93 6.01 -11.60
C LEU A 338 -26.96 7.37 -12.29
N ASN A 339 -28.16 7.94 -12.49
CA ASN A 339 -28.40 9.23 -13.15
C ASN A 339 -27.88 9.31 -14.60
N GLY A 340 -27.78 8.18 -15.30
CA GLY A 340 -27.40 8.10 -16.72
C GLY A 340 -28.59 8.21 -17.68
N PRO A 341 -28.36 8.40 -19.00
CA PRO A 341 -29.43 8.43 -20.00
C PRO A 341 -30.11 7.04 -20.15
N ASN A 342 -31.41 6.97 -19.80
CA ASN A 342 -32.38 5.85 -19.88
C ASN A 342 -31.87 4.41 -19.59
N GLU A 343 -32.44 3.81 -18.55
CA GLU A 343 -31.80 2.87 -17.60
C GLU A 343 -31.79 1.36 -17.95
N GLU A 344 -32.25 0.88 -19.11
CA GLU A 344 -32.33 -0.58 -19.34
C GLU A 344 -31.34 -1.16 -20.37
N CYS A 345 -30.75 -0.36 -21.27
CA CYS A 345 -29.90 -0.89 -22.36
C CYS A 345 -28.39 -0.78 -22.13
N ASN A 346 -27.92 -0.08 -21.08
CA ASN A 346 -26.50 0.26 -20.89
C ASN A 346 -25.87 -0.37 -19.65
N SER A 347 -26.30 -1.57 -19.25
CA SER A 347 -25.67 -2.29 -18.14
C SER A 347 -24.24 -2.70 -18.50
N ILE A 348 -23.29 -2.50 -17.60
CA ILE A 348 -21.90 -2.93 -17.74
C ILE A 348 -21.53 -3.98 -16.69
N PRO A 349 -20.56 -4.86 -16.92
CA PRO A 349 -20.07 -5.74 -15.87
C PRO A 349 -19.27 -4.95 -14.83
N MET A 350 -19.62 -5.09 -13.55
CA MET A 350 -18.74 -4.75 -12.43
C MET A 350 -17.57 -5.75 -12.36
N GLY A 351 -16.40 -5.27 -11.91
CA GLY A 351 -15.26 -6.12 -11.56
C GLY A 351 -14.31 -6.36 -12.72
N TYR A 352 -13.80 -7.58 -12.87
CA TYR A 352 -12.64 -7.84 -13.74
C TYR A 352 -12.84 -7.42 -15.20
N TYR A 353 -14.04 -7.61 -15.76
CA TYR A 353 -14.33 -7.34 -17.17
C TYR A 353 -14.92 -5.94 -17.45
N VAL A 354 -14.93 -5.02 -16.48
CA VAL A 354 -15.39 -3.65 -16.72
C VAL A 354 -14.60 -3.00 -17.89
N PRO A 355 -15.28 -2.34 -18.86
CA PRO A 355 -14.59 -1.67 -19.96
C PRO A 355 -13.72 -0.50 -19.46
N PRO A 356 -12.48 -0.34 -19.95
CA PRO A 356 -11.53 0.67 -19.42
C PRO A 356 -11.89 2.12 -19.73
N ASN A 357 -12.80 2.36 -20.67
CA ASN A 357 -13.35 3.68 -20.99
C ASN A 357 -14.60 4.03 -20.17
N THR A 358 -15.07 3.12 -19.31
CA THR A 358 -16.25 3.35 -18.46
C THR A 358 -16.03 4.51 -17.51
N ARG A 359 -17.03 5.38 -17.37
CA ARG A 359 -17.04 6.46 -16.40
C ARG A 359 -18.36 6.54 -15.64
N GLY A 360 -18.30 7.01 -14.40
CA GLY A 360 -19.47 7.34 -13.58
C GLY A 360 -19.77 6.35 -12.46
N ILE A 361 -20.95 6.50 -11.86
CA ILE A 361 -21.37 5.75 -10.67
C ILE A 361 -22.38 4.69 -11.09
N TYR A 362 -22.20 3.47 -10.61
CA TYR A 362 -23.04 2.32 -10.97
C TYR A 362 -23.53 1.59 -9.73
N SER A 363 -24.73 1.03 -9.81
CA SER A 363 -25.29 0.16 -8.78
C SER A 363 -25.76 -1.16 -9.38
N LEU A 364 -25.80 -2.17 -8.52
CA LEU A 364 -26.25 -3.53 -8.82
C LEU A 364 -26.74 -4.17 -7.52
N ILE A 365 -27.58 -5.18 -7.64
CA ILE A 365 -28.00 -6.01 -6.52
C ILE A 365 -27.25 -7.35 -6.60
N THR A 366 -26.75 -7.82 -5.46
CA THR A 366 -26.08 -9.12 -5.32
C THR A 366 -26.72 -9.88 -4.15
N ASN A 367 -26.45 -11.19 -4.08
CA ASN A 367 -26.99 -12.06 -3.02
C ASN A 367 -26.11 -12.10 -1.77
#